data_AF-A0A1C6H811-F1
#
_entry.id   AF-A0A1C6H811-F1
#
_cell.length_a   1.000
_cell.length_b   1.000
_cell.length_c   1.000
_cell.angle_alpha   90.00
_cell.angle_beta   90.00
_cell.angle_gamma   90.00
#
_symmetry.space_group_name_H-M   'P 1'
#
loop_
_entity.id
_entity.type
_entity.pdbx_description
1 polymer ?
#
loop_
_entity_poly.entity_id
_entity_poly.type
_entity_poly.pdbx_seq_one_letter_code
_entity_poly.pdbx_strand_id
1 'polypeptide(L)'
;MFSFDVNGKEYKVRFGYGALCGTDLIDRIAKTEKNSKDDSNFQGMLKLVAELLLAGLQKKQPDFRYETEAEKKEALNKVYDLMDDYEDESTDENPQNGYVLFEKLQKELFKNGFLSALQKEETKR
;
A
#
# COMPACT_ATOMS: atom_id res chain seq x y z
N MET A 1 5.87 -1.31 10.68
CA MET A 1 6.24 -0.18 9.80
C MET A 1 7.32 -0.69 8.89
N PHE A 2 7.24 -0.43 7.59
CA PHE A 2 8.33 -0.73 6.66
C PHE A 2 8.79 0.53 5.95
N SER A 3 10.04 0.51 5.50
CA SER A 3 10.64 1.52 4.65
C SER A 3 11.06 0.89 3.33
N PHE A 4 11.07 1.68 2.27
CA PHE A 4 11.72 1.35 1.01
C PHE A 4 12.37 2.62 0.46
N ASP A 5 13.45 2.47 -0.29
CA ASP A 5 14.18 3.58 -0.90
C ASP A 5 13.85 3.64 -2.38
N VAL A 6 13.66 4.86 -2.88
CA VAL A 6 13.50 5.17 -4.31
C VAL A 6 14.21 6.49 -4.60
N ASN A 7 15.03 6.54 -5.64
CA ASN A 7 15.80 7.71 -6.05
C ASN A 7 16.64 8.31 -4.91
N GLY A 8 17.16 7.44 -4.03
CA GLY A 8 17.93 7.84 -2.84
C GLY A 8 17.11 8.51 -1.72
N LYS A 9 15.78 8.48 -1.80
CA LYS A 9 14.85 8.98 -0.76
C LYS A 9 14.16 7.80 -0.05
N GLU A 10 14.18 7.82 1.28
CA GLU A 10 13.52 6.81 2.10
C GLU A 10 12.01 7.10 2.24
N TYR A 11 11.18 6.12 1.87
CA TYR A 11 9.72 6.16 2.01
C TYR A 11 9.22 5.23 3.13
N LYS A 12 8.72 5.85 4.22
CA LYS A 12 8.14 5.13 5.37
C LYS A 12 6.64 4.91 5.18
N VAL A 13 6.21 3.66 5.27
CA VAL A 13 4.81 3.25 5.15
C VAL A 13 4.29 2.76 6.49
N ARG A 14 3.16 3.33 6.94
CA ARG A 14 2.47 2.89 8.15
C ARG A 14 0.97 3.13 8.07
N PHE A 15 0.20 2.07 8.28
CA PHE A 15 -1.26 2.15 8.28
C PHE A 15 -1.86 2.71 9.59
N GLY A 16 -3.11 3.18 9.49
CA GLY A 16 -3.89 3.69 10.62
C GLY A 16 -5.39 3.73 10.31
N TYR A 17 -6.19 3.91 11.37
CA TYR A 17 -7.65 3.82 11.32
C TYR A 17 -8.29 4.78 10.31
N GLY A 18 -7.85 6.04 10.23
CA GLY A 18 -8.45 7.01 9.29
C GLY A 18 -8.32 6.59 7.82
N ALA A 19 -7.16 6.07 7.42
CA ALA A 19 -6.89 5.68 6.04
C ALA A 19 -7.55 4.33 5.67
N LEU A 20 -7.71 3.43 6.64
CA LEU A 20 -8.22 2.07 6.41
C LEU A 20 -9.72 1.90 6.70
N CYS A 21 -10.29 2.61 7.68
CA CYS A 21 -11.71 2.53 8.01
C CYS A 21 -12.55 3.53 7.20
N GLY A 22 -11.93 4.56 6.63
CA GLY A 22 -12.58 5.49 5.70
C GLY A 22 -12.65 4.98 4.26
N THR A 23 -12.19 3.76 3.99
CA THR A 23 -12.09 3.18 2.65
C THR A 23 -12.44 1.69 2.67
N ASP A 24 -12.87 1.14 1.54
CA ASP A 24 -13.12 -0.30 1.39
C ASP A 24 -11.83 -1.09 1.09
N LEU A 25 -10.66 -0.56 1.45
CA LEU A 25 -9.36 -1.12 1.07
C LEU A 25 -9.13 -2.52 1.67
N ILE A 26 -9.49 -2.73 2.93
CA ILE A 26 -9.31 -4.02 3.61
C ILE A 26 -10.12 -5.12 2.90
N ASP A 27 -11.40 -4.86 2.61
CA ASP A 27 -12.28 -5.80 1.92
C ASP A 27 -11.81 -6.10 0.49
N ARG A 28 -11.30 -5.08 -0.22
CA ARG A 28 -10.75 -5.25 -1.57
C ARG A 28 -9.49 -6.10 -1.56
N ILE A 29 -8.58 -5.92 -0.59
CA ILE A 29 -7.37 -6.74 -0.46
C ILE A 29 -7.73 -8.20 -0.17
N ALA A 30 -8.63 -8.44 0.79
CA ALA A 30 -9.07 -9.78 1.14
C ALA A 30 -9.77 -10.52 -0.02
N LYS A 31 -10.47 -9.79 -0.89
CA LYS A 31 -11.07 -10.34 -2.11
C LYS A 31 -10.03 -10.65 -3.20
N THR A 32 -9.06 -9.76 -3.39
CA THR A 32 -7.96 -9.97 -4.37
C THR A 32 -7.10 -11.17 -3.99
N GLU A 33 -6.80 -11.38 -2.70
CA GLU A 33 -6.09 -12.58 -2.22
C GLU A 33 -6.85 -13.88 -2.52
N LYS A 34 -8.19 -13.88 -2.39
CA LYS A 34 -9.02 -15.06 -2.65
C LYS A 34 -9.20 -15.36 -4.14
N ASN A 35 -9.13 -14.35 -4.99
CA ASN A 35 -9.37 -14.45 -6.43
C ASN A 35 -8.09 -14.49 -7.28
N SER A 36 -6.91 -14.67 -6.66
CA SER A 36 -5.59 -14.63 -7.33
C SER A 36 -5.33 -15.73 -8.39
N LYS A 37 -6.35 -16.52 -8.75
CA LYS A 37 -6.34 -17.51 -9.83
C LYS A 37 -7.00 -17.01 -11.12
N ASP A 38 -7.67 -15.86 -11.09
CA ASP A 38 -8.22 -15.21 -12.26
C ASP A 38 -7.28 -14.07 -12.71
N ASP A 39 -6.54 -14.29 -13.80
CA ASP A 39 -5.67 -13.29 -14.46
C ASP A 39 -6.43 -12.04 -14.95
N SER A 40 -7.76 -12.04 -14.85
CA SER A 40 -8.65 -11.06 -15.47
C SER A 40 -8.72 -9.70 -14.75
N ASN A 41 -8.05 -9.49 -13.61
CA ASN A 41 -8.13 -8.21 -12.89
C ASN A 41 -6.79 -7.63 -12.41
N PHE A 42 -5.72 -7.84 -13.19
CA PHE A 42 -4.38 -7.29 -12.92
C PHE A 42 -4.37 -5.76 -12.76
N GLN A 43 -5.11 -5.04 -13.61
CA GLN A 43 -5.24 -3.57 -13.50
C GLN A 43 -5.93 -3.15 -12.18
N GLY A 44 -6.92 -3.91 -11.72
CA GLY A 44 -7.59 -3.67 -10.44
C GLY A 44 -6.65 -3.89 -9.25
N MET A 45 -5.76 -4.88 -9.35
CA MET A 45 -4.72 -5.14 -8.37
C MET A 45 -3.70 -4.00 -8.33
N LEU A 46 -3.16 -3.54 -9.46
CA LEU A 46 -2.21 -2.42 -9.50
C LEU A 46 -2.79 -1.13 -8.90
N LYS A 47 -4.04 -0.81 -9.21
CA LYS A 47 -4.75 0.33 -8.59
C LYS A 47 -4.88 0.16 -7.07
N LEU A 48 -5.18 -1.05 -6.62
CA LEU A 48 -5.28 -1.36 -5.19
C LEU A 48 -3.93 -1.19 -4.48
N VAL A 49 -2.83 -1.61 -5.11
CA VAL A 49 -1.46 -1.40 -4.58
C VAL A 49 -1.19 0.08 -4.40
N ALA A 50 -1.47 0.90 -5.42
CA ALA A 50 -1.26 2.34 -5.36
C ALA A 50 -2.13 3.02 -4.27
N GLU A 51 -3.41 2.69 -4.19
CA GLU A 51 -4.30 3.25 -3.16
C GLU A 51 -3.87 2.84 -1.75
N LEU A 52 -3.42 1.59 -1.58
CA LEU A 52 -2.93 1.10 -0.31
C LEU A 52 -1.60 1.76 0.07
N LEU A 53 -0.68 1.92 -0.88
CA LEU A 53 0.57 2.63 -0.66
C LEU A 53 0.31 4.08 -0.24
N LEU A 54 -0.58 4.78 -0.94
CA LEU A 54 -1.00 6.14 -0.62
C LEU A 54 -1.54 6.24 0.82
N ALA A 55 -2.45 5.33 1.19
CA ALA A 55 -3.02 5.26 2.55
C ALA A 55 -1.95 5.07 3.64
N GLY A 56 -0.90 4.30 3.35
CA GLY A 56 0.22 4.08 4.27
C GLY A 56 1.24 5.22 4.30
N LEU A 57 1.42 5.94 3.19
CA LEU A 57 2.37 7.06 3.06
C LEU A 57 1.86 8.32 3.75
N GLN A 58 0.58 8.67 3.64
CA GLN A 58 -0.03 9.88 4.24
C GLN A 58 0.34 10.11 5.71
N LYS A 59 0.52 9.03 6.46
CA LYS A 59 0.82 9.08 7.90
C LYS A 59 2.22 9.60 8.20
N LYS A 60 3.19 9.31 7.33
CA LYS A 60 4.62 9.59 7.55
C LYS A 60 5.25 10.48 6.49
N GLN A 61 4.58 10.68 5.36
CA GLN A 61 5.02 11.51 4.25
C GLN A 61 3.98 12.61 3.99
N PRO A 62 4.24 13.86 4.41
CA PRO A 62 3.33 14.98 4.20
C PRO A 62 2.95 15.22 2.73
N ASP A 63 3.88 14.95 1.79
CA ASP A 63 3.72 15.16 0.34
C ASP A 63 2.57 14.37 -0.29
N PHE A 64 2.07 13.36 0.43
CA PHE A 64 1.01 12.44 0.01
C PHE A 64 -0.33 12.67 0.74
N ARG A 65 -0.40 13.65 1.65
CA ARG A 65 -1.66 14.02 2.31
C ARG A 65 -2.56 14.79 1.35
N TYR A 66 -3.86 14.60 1.51
CA TYR A 66 -4.89 15.30 0.76
C TYR A 66 -6.12 15.50 1.64
N GLU A 67 -6.92 16.52 1.35
CA GLU A 67 -8.20 16.80 2.02
C GLU A 67 -9.37 16.75 1.04
N THR A 68 -9.10 16.98 -0.25
CA THR A 68 -10.10 16.97 -1.33
C THR A 68 -9.89 15.81 -2.31
N GLU A 69 -10.93 15.45 -3.06
CA GLU A 69 -10.82 14.42 -4.11
C GLU A 69 -9.89 14.84 -5.26
N ALA A 70 -9.72 16.14 -5.50
CA ALA A 70 -8.76 16.64 -6.50
C ALA A 70 -7.31 16.40 -6.04
N GLU A 71 -6.98 16.78 -4.81
CA GLU A 71 -5.66 16.55 -4.20
C GLU A 71 -5.37 15.05 -4.05
N LYS A 72 -6.40 14.24 -3.77
CA LYS A 72 -6.27 12.77 -3.74
C LYS A 72 -5.80 12.24 -5.09
N LYS A 73 -6.34 12.74 -6.19
CA LYS A 73 -5.93 12.35 -7.54
C LYS A 73 -4.47 12.75 -7.81
N GLU A 74 -4.06 13.94 -7.38
CA GLU A 74 -2.66 14.37 -7.49
C GLU A 74 -1.71 13.52 -6.64
N ALA A 75 -2.08 13.24 -5.39
CA ALA A 75 -1.30 12.38 -4.51
C ALA A 75 -1.20 10.94 -5.04
N LEU A 76 -2.26 10.44 -5.69
CA LEU A 76 -2.26 9.14 -6.36
C LEU A 76 -1.37 9.13 -7.61
N ASN A 77 -1.35 10.22 -8.40
CA ASN A 77 -0.42 10.34 -9.52
C ASN A 77 1.04 10.28 -9.04
N LYS A 78 1.39 10.97 -7.95
CA LYS A 78 2.73 10.87 -7.34
C LYS A 78 3.07 9.45 -6.89
N VAL A 79 2.06 8.67 -6.48
CA VAL A 79 2.25 7.26 -6.14
C VAL A 79 2.50 6.41 -7.38
N TYR A 80 1.83 6.70 -8.49
CA TYR A 80 2.14 6.03 -9.76
C TYR A 80 3.57 6.34 -10.20
N ASP A 81 3.97 7.61 -10.21
CA ASP A 81 5.35 8.01 -10.54
C ASP A 81 6.36 7.30 -9.61
N LEU A 82 6.06 7.23 -8.30
CA LEU A 82 6.91 6.52 -7.33
C LEU A 82 6.98 5.01 -7.58
N MET A 83 5.89 4.40 -8.03
CA MET A 83 5.86 2.97 -8.36
C MET A 83 6.69 2.73 -9.63
N ASP A 84 6.55 3.57 -10.64
CA ASP A 84 7.33 3.49 -11.88
C ASP A 84 8.84 3.63 -11.56
N ASP A 85 9.23 4.65 -10.79
CA ASP A 85 10.62 4.83 -10.31
C ASP A 85 11.13 3.61 -9.52
N TYR A 86 10.28 3.00 -8.68
CA TYR A 86 10.62 1.80 -7.92
C TYR A 86 10.85 0.59 -8.84
N GLU A 87 10.07 0.44 -9.92
CA GLU A 87 10.29 -0.64 -10.89
C GLU A 87 11.53 -0.39 -11.76
N ASP A 88 11.81 0.86 -12.13
CA ASP A 88 12.99 1.23 -12.91
C ASP A 88 14.31 0.97 -12.16
N GLU A 89 14.30 1.07 -10.83
CA GLU A 89 15.45 0.72 -9.97
C GLU A 89 15.61 -0.80 -9.76
N SER A 90 14.72 -1.62 -10.31
CA SER A 90 14.79 -3.08 -10.15
C SER A 90 16.08 -3.66 -10.73
N THR A 91 16.74 -4.49 -9.93
CA THR A 91 17.93 -5.24 -10.33
C THR A 91 17.72 -6.73 -10.12
N ASP A 92 18.54 -7.58 -10.76
CA ASP A 92 18.45 -9.04 -10.57
C ASP A 92 18.65 -9.46 -9.10
N GLU A 93 19.42 -8.69 -8.32
CA GLU A 93 19.70 -8.93 -6.90
C GLU A 93 18.62 -8.35 -5.97
N ASN A 94 17.85 -7.36 -6.43
CA ASN A 94 16.75 -6.74 -5.71
C ASN A 94 15.56 -6.51 -6.66
N PRO A 95 14.71 -7.53 -6.88
CA PRO A 95 13.56 -7.38 -7.76
C PRO A 95 12.57 -6.40 -7.14
N GLN A 96 12.34 -5.29 -7.83
CA GLN A 96 11.42 -4.25 -7.43
C GLN A 96 10.29 -4.19 -8.46
N ASN A 97 9.12 -4.70 -8.09
CA ASN A 97 7.92 -4.63 -8.94
C ASN A 97 6.67 -4.47 -8.07
N GLY A 98 5.54 -4.15 -8.71
CA GLY A 98 4.25 -3.96 -8.04
C GLY A 98 3.80 -5.14 -7.17
N TYR A 99 4.15 -6.38 -7.52
CA TYR A 99 3.86 -7.56 -6.68
C TYR A 99 4.69 -7.57 -5.39
N VAL A 100 6.00 -7.35 -5.48
CA VAL A 100 6.88 -7.28 -4.31
C VAL A 100 6.42 -6.15 -3.37
N LEU A 101 6.01 -5.01 -3.94
CA LEU A 101 5.48 -3.91 -3.16
C LEU A 101 4.14 -4.28 -2.49
N PHE A 102 3.26 -4.97 -3.21
CA PHE A 102 2.00 -5.47 -2.67
C PHE A 102 2.20 -6.42 -1.49
N GLU A 103 3.10 -7.40 -1.62
CA GLU A 103 3.40 -8.34 -0.54
C GLU A 103 3.95 -7.62 0.71
N LYS A 104 4.83 -6.62 0.51
CA LYS A 104 5.36 -5.79 1.61
C LYS A 104 4.23 -5.01 2.30
N LEU A 105 3.30 -4.43 1.53
CA LEU A 105 2.13 -3.71 2.05
C LEU A 105 1.19 -4.64 2.82
N GLN A 106 0.87 -5.82 2.28
CA GLN A 106 0.06 -6.83 2.95
C GLN A 106 0.70 -7.29 4.26
N LYS A 107 2.01 -7.57 4.25
CA LYS A 107 2.73 -7.96 5.46
C LYS A 107 2.67 -6.86 6.53
N GLU A 108 2.79 -5.60 6.15
CA GLU A 108 2.64 -4.49 7.08
C GLU A 108 1.21 -4.38 7.64
N LEU A 109 0.21 -4.56 6.78
CA LEU A 109 -1.20 -4.50 7.13
C LEU A 109 -1.61 -5.64 8.07
N PHE A 110 -1.31 -6.89 7.70
CA PHE A 110 -1.75 -8.10 8.38
C PHE A 110 -0.82 -8.59 9.49
N LYS A 111 0.51 -8.54 9.29
CA LYS A 111 1.47 -9.16 10.21
C LYS A 111 2.15 -8.18 11.17
N ASN A 112 2.56 -7.00 10.70
CA ASN A 112 3.47 -6.15 11.47
C ASN A 112 2.82 -4.98 12.21
N GLY A 113 1.61 -4.56 11.86
CA GLY A 113 1.13 -3.24 12.25
C GLY A 113 -0.30 -3.20 12.75
N PHE A 114 -1.24 -3.27 11.82
CA PHE A 114 -2.58 -2.73 12.04
C PHE A 114 -3.59 -3.82 12.42
N LEU A 115 -3.77 -4.84 11.57
CA LEU A 115 -4.79 -5.87 11.80
C LEU A 115 -4.35 -6.91 12.84
N SER A 116 -3.06 -7.22 12.92
CA SER A 116 -2.52 -8.10 13.97
C SER A 116 -2.74 -7.55 15.38
N ALA A 117 -2.77 -6.23 15.55
CA ALA A 117 -3.07 -5.59 16.83
C ALA A 117 -4.55 -5.74 17.18
N LEU A 118 -5.45 -5.52 16.21
CA LEU A 118 -6.90 -5.68 16.34
C LEU A 118 -7.31 -7.13 16.65
N GLN A 119 -6.77 -8.11 15.93
CA GLN A 119 -7.07 -9.53 16.16
C GLN A 119 -6.64 -10.02 17.54
N LYS A 120 -5.51 -9.51 18.06
CA LYS A 120 -5.04 -9.81 19.43
C LYS A 120 -5.95 -9.21 20.50
N GLU A 121 -6.67 -8.13 20.21
CA GLU A 121 -7.65 -7.54 21.13
C GLU A 121 -9.00 -8.25 21.07
N GLU A 122 -9.47 -8.65 19.88
CA GLU A 122 -10.71 -9.43 19.76
C GLU A 122 -10.61 -10.82 20.39
N THR A 123 -9.45 -11.48 20.29
CA THR A 123 -9.24 -12.81 20.89
C THR A 123 -9.10 -12.77 22.43
N LYS A 124 -9.01 -11.58 23.02
CA LYS A 124 -8.94 -11.37 24.49
C LYS A 124 -10.31 -11.00 25.11
N ARG A 125 -11.35 -10.85 24.30
CA ARG A 125 -12.74 -10.68 24.75
C ARG A 125 -13.44 -12.03 24.82
#